data_AF-A0A077KFW0-F1
#
_entry.id   AF-A0A077KFW0-F1
#
_cell.length_a   1.000
_cell.length_b   1.000
_cell.length_c   1.000
_cell.angle_alpha   90.00
_cell.angle_beta   90.00
_cell.angle_gamma   90.00
#
_symmetry.space_group_name_H-M   'P 1'
#
loop_
_entity.id
_entity.type
_entity.pdbx_description
1 polymer ?
#
loop_
_entity_poly.entity_id
_entity_poly.type
_entity_poly.pdbx_seq_one_letter_code
_entity_poly.pdbx_strand_id
1 'polypeptide(L)'
;MANLQKTIFGYQIKSFEFLRTYNHRLRKHVISGIIWLESSKRVRIENGSYYLINLEGDKEAIILKTNPAYKWVKRMIARWFQTYRKGCKSFFRERISTLREACQQAEYSLRIKMIQRGRISFNHYFTAS
;
A
#
# COMPACT_ATOMS: atom_id res chain seq x y z
N MET A 1 0.81 -13.04 12.53
CA MET A 1 0.78 -11.90 11.58
C MET A 1 0.65 -10.62 12.39
N ALA A 2 1.60 -9.69 12.32
CA ALA A 2 1.56 -8.47 13.11
C ALA A 2 0.36 -7.60 12.68
N ASN A 3 -0.68 -7.56 13.52
CA ASN A 3 -1.71 -6.52 13.49
C ASN A 3 -1.03 -5.20 13.89
N LEU A 4 -0.34 -4.57 12.93
CA LEU A 4 0.12 -3.20 13.10
C LEU A 4 -1.14 -2.35 13.21
N GLN A 5 -1.58 -2.06 14.43
CA GLN A 5 -2.52 -0.98 14.72
C GLN A 5 -1.86 0.29 14.16
N LYS A 6 -2.29 0.71 12.97
CA LYS A 6 -1.66 1.82 12.26
C LYS A 6 -2.09 3.10 12.95
N THR A 7 -1.13 3.84 13.48
CA THR A 7 -1.37 5.14 14.11
C THR A 7 -1.05 6.28 13.14
N ILE A 8 -1.76 7.39 13.29
CA ILE A 8 -1.43 8.67 12.66
C ILE A 8 -1.32 9.69 13.78
N PHE A 9 -0.16 10.34 13.92
CA PHE A 9 0.16 11.22 15.05
C PHE A 9 -0.02 10.56 16.43
N GLY A 10 0.26 9.25 16.54
CA GLY A 10 0.08 8.50 17.79
C GLY A 10 -1.36 8.06 18.07
N TYR A 11 -2.36 8.57 17.33
CA TYR A 11 -3.76 8.14 17.45
C TYR A 11 -4.03 6.92 16.59
N GLN A 12 -4.77 5.93 17.10
CA GLN A 12 -5.17 4.78 16.30
C GLN A 12 -6.23 5.17 15.27
N ILE A 13 -6.23 4.48 14.13
CA ILE A 13 -7.25 4.67 13.08
C ILE A 13 -8.47 3.81 13.42
N LYS A 14 -9.63 4.45 13.56
CA LYS A 14 -10.92 3.77 13.79
C LYS A 14 -11.58 3.36 12.47
N SER A 15 -11.69 4.29 11.54
CA SER A 15 -12.30 4.07 10.22
C SER A 15 -11.81 5.11 9.23
N PHE A 16 -12.08 4.90 7.94
CA PHE A 16 -11.74 5.84 6.90
C PHE A 16 -12.65 5.69 5.70
N GLU A 17 -12.86 6.79 4.98
CA GLU A 17 -13.63 6.84 3.75
C GLU A 17 -12.97 7.81 2.76
N PHE A 18 -12.88 7.39 1.50
CA PHE A 18 -12.32 8.21 0.44
C PHE A 18 -13.25 8.26 -0.77
N LEU A 19 -13.41 9.45 -1.32
CA LEU A 19 -14.17 9.73 -2.53
C LEU A 19 -13.25 10.33 -3.59
N ARG A 20 -13.42 9.88 -4.83
CA ARG A 20 -12.74 10.46 -6.00
C ARG A 20 -13.77 11.21 -6.84
N THR A 21 -13.66 12.52 -6.92
CA THR A 21 -14.53 13.38 -7.73
C THR A 21 -13.76 14.03 -8.86
N TYR A 22 -14.44 14.42 -9.94
CA TYR A 22 -13.84 15.25 -10.98
C TYR A 22 -14.02 16.73 -10.61
N ASN A 23 -12.94 17.47 -10.44
CA ASN A 23 -13.00 18.90 -10.19
C ASN A 23 -12.93 19.64 -11.54
N HIS A 24 -14.05 20.21 -11.96
CA HIS A 24 -14.17 20.94 -13.23
C HIS A 24 -13.25 22.16 -13.32
N ARG A 25 -13.05 22.89 -12.21
CA ARG A 25 -12.19 24.07 -12.17
C ARG A 25 -10.72 23.69 -12.39
N LEU A 26 -10.28 22.57 -11.83
CA LEU A 26 -8.90 22.08 -11.93
C LEU A 26 -8.68 21.12 -13.10
N ARG A 27 -9.75 20.81 -13.87
CA ARG A 27 -9.77 19.82 -14.97
C ARG A 27 -9.07 18.49 -14.60
N LYS A 28 -9.25 18.03 -13.37
CA LYS A 28 -8.60 16.81 -12.87
C LYS A 28 -9.44 16.11 -11.81
N HIS A 29 -9.22 14.82 -11.65
CA HIS A 29 -9.77 14.09 -10.52
C HIS A 29 -9.06 14.49 -9.23
N VAL A 30 -9.85 14.79 -8.20
CA VAL A 30 -9.39 15.08 -6.85
C VAL A 30 -9.87 13.99 -5.91
N ILE A 31 -9.09 13.76 -4.86
CA ILE A 31 -9.43 12.83 -3.79
C ILE A 31 -9.80 13.67 -2.58
N SER A 32 -10.99 13.39 -2.06
CA SER A 32 -11.48 13.91 -0.79
C SER A 32 -11.71 12.74 0.15
N GLY A 33 -11.63 12.97 1.45
CA GLY A 33 -11.92 11.89 2.39
C GLY A 33 -11.65 12.27 3.84
N ILE A 34 -12.07 11.37 4.72
CA ILE A 34 -11.95 11.52 6.16
C ILE A 34 -11.36 10.22 6.72
N ILE A 35 -10.41 10.36 7.63
CA ILE A 35 -9.90 9.26 8.47
C ILE A 35 -10.29 9.60 9.90
N TRP A 36 -11.12 8.78 10.51
CA TRP A 36 -11.49 8.92 11.91
C TRP A 36 -10.42 8.27 12.77
N LEU A 37 -9.87 9.05 13.70
CA LEU A 37 -8.88 8.60 14.67
C LEU A 37 -9.56 8.39 16.03
N GLU A 38 -8.89 7.66 16.91
CA GLU A 38 -9.23 7.65 18.33
C GLU A 38 -9.08 9.06 18.94
N SER A 39 -9.74 9.29 20.08
CA SER A 39 -9.79 10.60 20.76
C SER A 39 -10.49 11.71 19.96
N SER A 40 -11.45 11.33 19.11
CA SER A 40 -12.34 12.25 18.39
C SER A 40 -11.65 13.19 17.38
N LYS A 41 -10.38 12.95 17.09
CA LYS A 41 -9.64 13.65 16.04
C LYS A 41 -9.89 13.00 14.69
N ARG A 42 -9.69 13.77 13.61
CA ARG A 42 -9.88 13.25 12.25
C ARG A 42 -8.81 13.81 11.33
N VAL A 43 -8.45 13.05 10.30
CA VAL A 43 -7.64 13.56 9.20
C VAL A 43 -8.56 13.86 8.03
N ARG A 44 -8.64 15.13 7.63
CA ARG A 44 -9.38 15.59 6.47
C ARG A 44 -8.46 15.68 5.27
N ILE A 45 -8.87 15.05 4.17
CA ILE A 45 -8.12 15.01 2.91
C ILE A 45 -8.82 15.94 1.92
N GLU A 46 -8.10 16.93 1.44
CA GLU A 46 -8.61 17.91 0.47
C GLU A 46 -7.57 18.17 -0.62
N ASN A 47 -7.89 17.80 -1.86
CA ASN A 47 -7.09 18.16 -3.04
C ASN A 47 -5.58 17.86 -2.88
N GLY A 48 -5.24 16.71 -2.29
CA GLY A 48 -3.85 16.27 -2.08
C GLY A 48 -3.16 16.86 -0.84
N SER A 49 -3.86 17.68 -0.06
CA SER A 49 -3.45 18.14 1.27
C SER A 49 -4.17 17.33 2.36
N TYR A 50 -3.52 17.15 3.50
CA TYR A 50 -4.05 16.37 4.61
C TYR A 50 -3.96 17.17 5.90
N TYR A 51 -5.07 17.37 6.57
CA TYR A 51 -5.21 18.21 7.75
C TYR A 51 -5.65 17.36 8.93
N LEU A 52 -5.00 17.52 10.09
CA LEU A 52 -5.56 17.06 11.35
C LEU A 52 -6.61 18.08 11.78
N ILE A 53 -7.82 17.60 12.04
CA ILE A 53 -8.93 18.41 12.52
C ILE A 53 -9.45 17.89 13.86
N ASN A 54 -9.90 18.81 14.71
CA ASN A 54 -10.56 18.49 15.97
C ASN A 54 -12.04 18.10 15.75
N LEU A 55 -12.78 17.92 16.85
CA LEU A 55 -14.23 17.64 16.85
C LEU A 55 -15.06 18.76 16.22
N GLU A 56 -14.66 20.01 16.46
CA GLU A 56 -15.34 21.23 16.02
C GLU A 56 -15.11 21.51 14.54
N GLY A 57 -14.11 20.85 13.93
CA GLY A 57 -13.76 20.98 12.52
C GLY A 57 -12.57 21.91 12.27
N ASP A 58 -11.95 22.44 13.32
CA ASP A 58 -10.80 23.32 13.23
C ASP A 58 -9.53 22.57 12.89
N LYS A 59 -8.68 23.20 12.07
CA LYS A 59 -7.42 22.64 11.59
C LYS A 59 -6.35 22.79 12.67
N GLU A 60 -6.04 21.71 13.37
CA GLU A 60 -4.96 21.68 14.35
C GLU A 60 -3.58 21.61 13.69
N ALA A 61 -3.45 20.82 12.60
CA ALA A 61 -2.16 20.60 11.96
C ALA A 61 -2.27 20.21 10.49
N ILE A 62 -1.15 20.32 9.76
CA ILE A 62 -1.02 19.86 8.37
C ILE A 62 -0.02 18.69 8.34
N ILE A 63 -0.38 17.60 7.66
CA ILE A 63 0.53 16.48 7.41
C ILE A 63 1.36 16.81 6.17
N LEU A 64 2.60 17.24 6.41
CA LEU A 64 3.56 17.53 5.35
C LEU A 64 4.14 16.25 4.73
N LYS A 65 4.69 16.37 3.51
CA LYS A 65 5.32 15.26 2.77
C LYS A 65 6.47 14.58 3.51
N THR A 66 7.14 15.32 4.39
CA THR A 66 8.25 14.85 5.24
C THR A 66 7.78 13.94 6.37
N ASN A 67 6.52 14.06 6.80
CA ASN A 67 5.97 13.26 7.88
C ASN A 67 5.69 11.82 7.38
N PRO A 68 6.14 10.77 8.10
CA PRO A 68 5.82 9.38 7.75
C PRO A 68 4.32 9.12 7.54
N ALA A 69 3.45 9.76 8.31
CA ALA A 69 1.99 9.67 8.20
C ALA A 69 1.49 9.99 6.78
N TYR A 70 2.15 10.90 6.07
CA TYR A 70 1.85 11.25 4.68
C TYR A 70 1.91 10.02 3.76
N LYS A 71 2.97 9.20 3.89
CA LYS A 71 3.15 7.98 3.11
C LYS A 71 2.09 6.94 3.48
N TRP A 72 1.73 6.85 4.76
CA TRP A 72 0.68 5.95 5.23
C TRP A 72 -0.68 6.30 4.65
N VAL A 73 -1.10 7.56 4.74
CA VAL A 73 -2.37 8.05 4.16
C VAL A 73 -2.43 7.77 2.66
N LYS A 74 -1.36 8.06 1.91
CA LYS A 74 -1.29 7.72 0.48
C LYS A 74 -1.48 6.24 0.19
N ARG A 75 -0.84 5.37 0.97
CA ARG A 75 -0.99 3.91 0.82
C ARG A 75 -2.42 3.47 1.13
N MET A 76 -3.08 4.07 2.12
CA MET A 76 -4.49 3.79 2.42
C MET A 76 -5.40 4.17 1.26
N ILE A 77 -5.24 5.39 0.74
CA ILE A 77 -5.98 5.88 -0.44
C ILE A 77 -5.77 4.93 -1.63
N ALA A 78 -4.52 4.58 -1.93
CA ALA A 78 -4.21 3.67 -3.04
C ALA A 78 -4.87 2.30 -2.87
N ARG A 79 -4.83 1.74 -1.65
CA ARG A 79 -5.47 0.46 -1.33
C ARG A 79 -6.99 0.53 -1.48
N TRP A 80 -7.63 1.58 -0.98
CA TRP A 80 -9.08 1.77 -1.08
C TRP A 80 -9.57 1.79 -2.53
N PHE A 81 -8.94 2.58 -3.39
CA PHE A 81 -9.33 2.63 -4.81
C PHE A 81 -8.87 1.40 -5.60
N GLN A 82 -7.86 0.68 -5.11
CA GLN A 82 -7.49 -0.63 -5.67
C GLN A 82 -8.55 -1.69 -5.32
N THR A 83 -9.01 -1.76 -4.08
CA THR A 83 -10.06 -2.68 -3.64
C THR A 83 -11.42 -2.33 -4.24
N TYR A 84 -11.74 -1.05 -4.40
CA TYR A 84 -12.96 -0.61 -5.08
C TYR A 84 -13.01 -1.10 -6.55
N ARG A 85 -11.86 -1.14 -7.23
CA ARG A 85 -11.75 -1.74 -8.58
C ARG A 85 -11.77 -3.27 -8.61
N LYS A 86 -11.65 -3.96 -7.46
CA LYS A 86 -11.55 -5.43 -7.39
C LYS A 86 -12.89 -6.16 -7.51
N GLY A 87 -14.01 -5.46 -7.68
CA GLY A 87 -15.18 -6.06 -8.34
C GLY A 87 -14.85 -6.64 -9.73
N CYS A 88 -13.69 -6.31 -10.33
CA CYS A 88 -13.25 -6.85 -11.61
C CYS A 88 -11.74 -7.21 -11.70
N LYS A 89 -11.00 -7.50 -10.60
CA LYS A 89 -9.51 -7.65 -10.68
C LYS A 89 -8.90 -8.80 -9.88
N SER A 90 -9.04 -10.03 -10.40
CA SER A 90 -8.13 -11.17 -10.20
C SER A 90 -6.72 -10.94 -10.80
N PHE A 91 -6.63 -10.10 -11.83
CA PHE A 91 -5.46 -9.98 -12.73
C PHE A 91 -4.09 -9.65 -12.08
N PHE A 92 -4.05 -8.84 -11.02
CA PHE A 92 -2.77 -8.38 -10.46
C PHE A 92 -2.16 -9.36 -9.46
N ARG A 93 -2.99 -10.19 -8.82
CA ARG A 93 -2.50 -11.21 -7.88
C ARG A 93 -1.95 -12.40 -8.67
N GLU A 94 -2.65 -12.79 -9.74
CA GLU A 94 -2.18 -13.80 -10.70
C GLU A 94 -0.90 -13.39 -11.43
N ARG A 95 -0.76 -12.13 -11.86
CA ARG A 95 0.50 -11.69 -12.52
C ARG A 95 1.72 -11.74 -11.60
N ILE A 96 1.56 -11.44 -10.30
CA ILE A 96 2.70 -11.46 -9.37
C ILE A 96 3.03 -12.90 -8.96
N SER A 97 2.03 -13.79 -8.81
CA SER A 97 2.29 -15.21 -8.55
C SER A 97 2.98 -15.87 -9.75
N THR A 98 2.48 -15.65 -10.97
CA THR A 98 3.06 -16.23 -12.20
C THR A 98 4.48 -15.72 -12.46
N LEU A 99 4.76 -14.42 -12.24
CA LEU A 99 6.12 -13.89 -12.37
C LEU A 99 7.07 -14.47 -11.30
N ARG A 100 6.59 -14.68 -10.07
CA ARG A 100 7.40 -15.29 -9.00
C ARG A 100 7.72 -16.74 -9.30
N GLU A 101 6.73 -17.51 -9.76
CA GLU A 101 6.88 -18.90 -10.18
C GLU A 101 7.84 -19.02 -11.37
N ALA A 102 7.70 -18.14 -12.38
CA ALA A 102 8.60 -18.11 -13.53
C ALA A 102 10.06 -17.78 -13.14
N CYS A 103 10.28 -16.83 -12.22
CA CYS A 103 11.62 -16.54 -11.70
C CYS A 103 12.22 -17.73 -10.94
N GLN A 104 11.45 -18.40 -10.08
CA GLN A 104 11.90 -19.59 -9.35
C GLN A 104 12.25 -20.74 -10.30
N GLN A 105 11.46 -20.94 -11.36
CA GLN A 105 11.70 -21.97 -12.35
C GLN A 105 12.90 -21.65 -13.25
N ALA A 106 13.12 -20.37 -13.58
CA ALA A 106 14.31 -19.92 -14.28
C ALA A 106 15.59 -20.17 -13.45
N GLU A 107 15.58 -19.82 -12.17
CA GLU A 107 16.69 -20.10 -11.25
C GLU A 107 16.97 -21.60 -11.13
N TYR A 108 15.92 -22.42 -10.99
CA TYR A 108 16.03 -23.87 -10.96
C TYR A 108 16.67 -24.43 -12.24
N SER A 109 16.22 -23.98 -13.40
CA SER A 109 16.74 -24.43 -14.71
C SER A 109 18.21 -24.03 -14.92
N LEU A 110 18.60 -22.84 -14.48
CA LEU A 110 19.99 -22.37 -14.54
C LEU A 110 20.89 -23.23 -13.66
N ARG A 111 20.44 -23.57 -12.46
CA ARG A 111 21.21 -24.41 -11.53
C ARG A 111 21.37 -25.85 -12.06
N ILE A 112 20.33 -26.44 -12.65
CA ILE A 112 20.45 -27.75 -13.35
C ILE A 112 21.54 -27.70 -14.42
N LYS A 113 21.55 -26.65 -15.26
CA LYS A 113 22.58 -26.48 -16.30
C LYS A 113 23.98 -26.32 -15.71
N MET A 114 24.12 -25.69 -14.55
CA MET A 114 25.42 -25.58 -13.87
C MET A 114 25.90 -26.92 -13.33
N ILE A 115 25.00 -27.75 -12.79
CA ILE A 115 25.31 -29.13 -12.35
C ILE A 115 25.74 -30.00 -13.54
N GLN A 116 24.96 -29.98 -14.63
CA GLN A 116 25.28 -30.75 -15.86
C GLN A 116 26.63 -30.35 -16.47
N ARG A 117 27.04 -29.08 -16.30
CA ARG A 117 28.35 -28.57 -16.75
C ARG A 117 29.47 -28.80 -15.73
N GLY A 118 29.21 -29.52 -14.64
CA GLY A 118 30.18 -29.81 -13.58
C GLY A 118 30.65 -28.57 -12.80
N ARG A 119 29.96 -27.44 -12.91
CA ARG A 119 30.34 -26.17 -12.24
C ARG A 119 29.93 -26.14 -10.77
N ILE A 120 28.98 -26.97 -10.38
CA ILE A 120 28.49 -27.12 -9.00
C ILE A 120 28.22 -28.60 -8.77
N SER A 121 28.59 -29.13 -7.60
CA SER A 121 28.30 -30.52 -7.23
C SER A 121 26.85 -30.69 -6.77
N PHE A 122 26.24 -31.83 -7.09
CA PHE A 122 24.85 -32.13 -6.73
C PHE A 122 24.61 -32.11 -5.21
N ASN A 123 25.60 -32.53 -4.41
CA ASN A 123 25.52 -32.57 -2.94
C ASN A 123 25.43 -31.19 -2.27
N HIS A 124 25.90 -30.12 -2.93
CA HIS A 124 25.81 -28.76 -2.40
C HIS A 124 24.39 -28.17 -2.52
N TYR A 125 23.53 -28.78 -3.36
CA TYR A 125 22.19 -28.26 -3.64
C TYR A 125 21.12 -28.75 -2.64
N PHE A 126 21.28 -29.94 -2.07
CA PHE A 126 20.27 -30.56 -1.18
C PHE A 126 20.52 -30.36 0.32
N THR A 127 21.64 -29.76 0.72
CA THR A 127 22.01 -29.57 2.13
C THR A 127 21.71 -28.16 2.68
N ALA A 128 21.21 -27.25 1.85
CA ALA A 128 20.90 -25.87 2.22
C ALA A 128 19.38 -25.56 2.18
N SER A 129 18.54 -26.56 2.46
CA SER A 129 17.08 -26.41 2.65
C SER A 129 16.70 -26.54 4.12
#